data_AF-A0A3D3XQN9-F1
#
_entry.id   AF-A0A3D3XQN9-F1
#
_cell.length_a   1.000
_cell.length_b   1.000
_cell.length_c   1.000
_cell.angle_alpha   90.00
_cell.angle_beta   90.00
_cell.angle_gamma   90.00
#
_symmetry.space_group_name_H-M   'P 1'
#
loop_
_entity.id
_entity.type
_entity.pdbx_description
1 polymer ?
#
loop_
_entity_poly.entity_id
_entity_poly.type
_entity_poly.pdbx_seq_one_letter_code
_entity_poly.pdbx_strand_id
1 'polypeptide(L)'
;MIKASTYKVDPRGIEHRLLELSSRRSFFALYTSNSYPNTEKRYEIIFGWGAREVFTDHQVVSNTLSDGWKFGFLGYELRTQFESVTQENDALGQWPHAQFFTPKVAGVLHTDGTLEIWAQDAFAAEEAMREVMDKPKRLASGHTSLHFEPLETKDEYVANVNALKNHIQRGDIYEVNYC
;
A
#
# COMPACT_ATOMS: atom_id res chain seq x y z
N MET A 1 -2.71 -6.34 21.28
CA MET A 1 -1.34 -6.64 20.86
C MET A 1 -0.38 -6.10 21.91
N ILE A 2 0.74 -6.77 22.13
CA ILE A 2 1.81 -6.37 23.06
C ILE A 2 2.97 -5.74 22.25
N LYS A 3 3.64 -4.74 22.83
CA LYS A 3 4.67 -3.91 22.19
C LYS A 3 6.10 -4.31 22.61
N ALA A 4 7.02 -4.36 21.65
CA ALA A 4 8.48 -4.36 21.84
C ALA A 4 9.09 -3.12 21.15
N SER A 5 10.20 -2.57 21.67
CA SER A 5 10.82 -1.36 21.11
C SER A 5 12.35 -1.36 21.13
N THR A 6 12.99 -0.70 20.15
CA THR A 6 14.44 -0.43 20.09
C THR A 6 14.73 0.97 19.51
N TYR A 7 15.98 1.45 19.60
CA TYR A 7 16.39 2.82 19.26
C TYR A 7 17.60 2.86 18.30
N LYS A 8 17.84 4.01 17.64
CA LYS A 8 18.94 4.24 16.66
C LYS A 8 18.93 3.27 15.48
N VAL A 9 17.75 3.08 14.88
CA VAL A 9 17.59 2.20 13.73
C VAL A 9 17.75 2.96 12.42
N ASP A 10 18.57 2.44 11.50
CA ASP A 10 18.71 3.00 10.15
C ASP A 10 17.48 2.66 9.29
N PRO A 11 16.72 3.66 8.79
CA PRO A 11 15.52 3.42 7.99
C PRO A 11 15.79 2.60 6.72
N ARG A 12 16.92 2.84 6.04
CA ARG A 12 17.23 2.13 4.78
C ARG A 12 17.52 0.66 5.01
N GLY A 13 18.30 0.33 6.03
CA GLY A 13 18.56 -1.05 6.43
C GLY A 13 17.27 -1.81 6.74
N ILE A 14 16.34 -1.17 7.46
CA ILE A 14 15.04 -1.76 7.78
C ILE A 14 14.16 -1.92 6.55
N GLU A 15 14.10 -0.93 5.67
CA GLU A 15 13.31 -1.02 4.43
C GLU A 15 13.77 -2.22 3.59
N HIS A 16 15.07 -2.36 3.36
CA HIS A 16 15.63 -3.51 2.63
C HIS A 16 15.31 -4.83 3.30
N ARG A 17 15.38 -4.89 4.64
CA ARG A 17 15.04 -6.10 5.39
C ARG A 17 13.57 -6.44 5.25
N LEU A 18 12.68 -5.45 5.39
CA LEU A 18 11.23 -5.62 5.24
C LEU A 18 10.86 -6.07 3.81
N LEU A 19 11.53 -5.54 2.79
CA LEU A 19 11.37 -5.99 1.40
C LEU A 19 11.84 -7.45 1.19
N GLU A 20 12.92 -7.90 1.84
CA GLU A 20 13.29 -9.32 1.81
C GLU A 20 12.21 -10.18 2.46
N LEU A 21 11.69 -9.74 3.61
CA LEU A 21 10.67 -10.45 4.38
C LEU A 21 9.34 -10.55 3.63
N SER A 22 8.99 -9.57 2.79
CA SER A 22 7.76 -9.57 2.00
C SER A 22 7.67 -10.75 1.04
N SER A 23 8.80 -11.18 0.46
CA SER A 23 8.86 -12.24 -0.56
C SER A 23 8.30 -13.61 -0.12
N ARG A 24 8.19 -13.84 1.20
CA ARG A 24 7.71 -15.11 1.78
C ARG A 24 6.33 -14.99 2.42
N ARG A 25 5.62 -13.88 2.20
CA ARG A 25 4.39 -13.53 2.93
C ARG A 25 3.27 -13.15 1.95
N SER A 26 2.12 -13.81 2.08
CA SER A 26 0.94 -13.51 1.26
C SER A 26 0.24 -12.21 1.66
N PHE A 27 0.30 -11.82 2.93
CA PHE A 27 -0.23 -10.55 3.43
C PHE A 27 0.91 -9.74 4.04
N PHE A 28 1.26 -8.66 3.35
CA PHE A 28 2.34 -7.77 3.73
C PHE A 28 2.02 -6.36 3.21
N ALA A 29 2.24 -5.36 4.04
CA ALA A 29 2.12 -3.96 3.67
C ALA A 29 3.31 -3.19 4.24
N LEU A 30 3.85 -2.30 3.42
CA LEU A 30 4.98 -1.43 3.75
C LEU A 30 4.68 -0.03 3.23
N TYR A 31 4.63 0.93 4.14
CA TYR A 31 4.48 2.34 3.85
C TYR A 31 5.78 3.03 4.31
N THR A 32 6.55 3.53 3.35
CA THR A 32 7.82 4.21 3.61
C THR A 32 7.71 5.68 3.21
N SER A 33 8.22 6.56 4.06
CA SER A 33 8.40 7.97 3.75
C SER A 33 9.62 8.21 2.86
N ASN A 34 10.43 7.18 2.59
CA ASN A 34 11.68 7.25 1.83
C ASN A 34 12.61 8.40 2.28
N SER A 35 12.67 8.64 3.59
CA SER A 35 13.41 9.77 4.18
C SER A 35 13.06 11.15 3.60
N TYR A 36 11.88 11.31 2.98
CA TYR A 36 11.47 12.56 2.35
C TYR A 36 11.39 13.69 3.40
N PRO A 37 11.96 14.88 3.13
CA PRO A 37 11.94 16.00 4.06
C PRO A 37 10.55 16.65 4.05
N ASN A 38 9.76 16.39 5.10
CA ASN A 38 8.44 16.99 5.30
C ASN A 38 8.26 17.30 6.80
N THR A 39 7.81 18.51 7.12
CA THR A 39 7.58 19.00 8.49
C THR A 39 6.45 18.26 9.21
N GLU A 40 5.46 17.77 8.46
CA GLU A 40 4.30 17.03 8.98
C GLU A 40 4.58 15.52 9.10
N LYS A 41 5.81 15.08 8.76
CA LYS A 41 6.18 13.66 8.82
C LYS A 41 6.32 13.20 10.27
N ARG A 42 5.50 12.20 10.63
CA ARG A 42 5.51 11.57 11.96
C ARG A 42 6.26 10.23 12.00
N TYR A 43 6.36 9.55 10.86
CA TYR A 43 6.91 8.19 10.77
C TYR A 43 7.82 8.06 9.54
N GLU A 44 8.89 7.28 9.68
CA GLU A 44 9.72 6.87 8.54
C GLU A 44 9.13 5.65 7.83
N ILE A 45 8.71 4.65 8.61
CA ILE A 45 8.17 3.40 8.09
C ILE A 45 6.98 2.95 8.94
N ILE A 46 5.93 2.47 8.29
CA ILE A 46 4.85 1.70 8.91
C ILE A 46 4.73 0.39 8.13
N PHE A 47 4.65 -0.73 8.82
CA PHE A 47 4.49 -2.03 8.16
C PHE A 47 3.57 -2.95 8.93
N GLY A 48 3.02 -3.93 8.23
CA GLY A 48 2.22 -5.00 8.81
C GLY A 48 2.33 -6.27 7.99
N TRP A 49 2.33 -7.42 8.65
CA TRP A 49 2.31 -8.70 7.95
C TRP A 49 1.54 -9.81 8.67
N GLY A 50 1.18 -10.81 7.86
CA GLY A 50 0.31 -11.92 8.23
C GLY A 50 -1.11 -11.43 8.49
N ALA A 51 -2.12 -12.18 8.06
CA ALA A 51 -3.51 -11.81 8.32
C ALA A 51 -4.09 -12.64 9.47
N ARG A 52 -4.76 -11.97 10.41
CA ARG A 52 -5.72 -12.59 11.34
C ARG A 52 -7.12 -12.59 10.75
N GLU A 53 -7.46 -11.49 10.08
CA GLU A 53 -8.71 -11.27 9.38
C GLU A 53 -8.40 -10.60 8.06
N VAL A 54 -9.18 -10.92 7.02
CA VAL A 54 -9.11 -10.29 5.71
C VAL A 54 -10.49 -9.74 5.41
N PHE A 55 -10.53 -8.51 4.93
CA PHE A 55 -11.74 -7.76 4.62
C PHE A 55 -11.74 -7.41 3.14
N THR A 56 -12.87 -7.62 2.49
CA THR A 56 -13.09 -7.21 1.09
C THR A 56 -14.24 -6.19 1.01
N ASP A 57 -14.52 -5.74 -0.20
CA ASP A 57 -15.47 -4.70 -0.61
C ASP A 57 -16.64 -4.47 0.37
N HIS A 58 -17.51 -5.47 0.57
CA HIS A 58 -18.70 -5.32 1.42
C HIS A 58 -18.37 -4.99 2.89
N GLN A 59 -17.34 -5.60 3.46
CA GLN A 59 -16.97 -5.39 4.87
C GLN A 59 -16.33 -4.01 5.07
N VAL A 60 -15.59 -3.54 4.06
CA VAL A 60 -14.97 -2.21 4.06
C VAL A 60 -16.03 -1.12 3.97
N VAL A 61 -17.02 -1.28 3.09
CA VAL A 61 -18.09 -0.28 2.86
C VAL A 61 -19.10 -0.23 4.01
N SER A 62 -19.43 -1.38 4.61
CA SER A 62 -20.45 -1.46 5.67
C SER A 62 -20.01 -0.89 7.03
N ASN A 63 -18.81 -0.32 7.14
CA ASN A 63 -18.21 0.19 8.38
C ASN A 63 -18.24 -0.85 9.53
N THR A 64 -18.10 -2.13 9.19
CA THR A 64 -18.06 -3.24 10.16
C THR A 64 -16.64 -3.62 10.55
N LEU A 65 -15.65 -2.79 10.17
CA LEU A 65 -14.26 -3.00 10.49
C LEU A 65 -14.04 -2.84 12.00
N SER A 66 -13.43 -3.84 12.60
CA SER A 66 -13.02 -3.79 14.00
C SER A 66 -11.93 -2.74 14.20
N ASP A 67 -11.87 -2.18 15.41
CA ASP A 67 -10.83 -1.23 15.80
C ASP A 67 -9.40 -1.80 15.65
N GLY A 68 -8.44 -0.89 15.59
CA GLY A 68 -7.02 -1.19 15.52
C GLY A 68 -6.48 -1.29 14.09
N TRP A 69 -5.32 -1.92 13.95
CA TRP A 69 -4.58 -1.92 12.69
C TRP A 69 -5.34 -2.60 11.56
N LYS A 70 -5.44 -1.89 10.43
CA LYS A 70 -5.94 -2.38 9.14
C LYS A 70 -4.99 -1.91 8.05
N PHE A 71 -4.40 -2.86 7.34
CA PHE A 71 -3.48 -2.60 6.23
C PHE A 71 -4.12 -3.04 4.93
N GLY A 72 -4.01 -2.26 3.87
CA GLY A 72 -4.74 -2.56 2.65
C GLY A 72 -4.79 -1.43 1.64
N PHE A 73 -5.78 -1.52 0.75
CA PHE A 73 -6.05 -0.54 -0.29
C PHE A 73 -7.55 -0.36 -0.54
N LEU A 74 -7.89 0.82 -1.05
CA LEU A 74 -9.16 1.14 -1.68
C LEU A 74 -8.87 1.37 -3.16
N GLY A 75 -9.47 0.55 -4.02
CA GLY A 75 -9.39 0.68 -5.47
C GLY A 75 -10.36 1.74 -5.99
N TYR A 76 -10.02 2.30 -7.14
CA TYR A 76 -10.80 3.38 -7.76
C TYR A 76 -12.25 2.98 -8.07
N GLU A 77 -12.48 1.75 -8.53
CA GLU A 77 -13.81 1.23 -8.86
C GLU A 77 -14.76 1.10 -7.67
N LEU A 78 -14.26 1.25 -6.44
CA LEU A 78 -15.12 1.35 -5.24
C LEU A 78 -16.09 2.55 -5.33
N ARG A 79 -15.78 3.57 -6.17
CA ARG A 79 -16.66 4.71 -6.45
C ARG A 79 -18.07 4.34 -6.87
N THR A 80 -18.24 3.22 -7.57
CA THR A 80 -19.54 2.71 -8.03
C THR A 80 -20.50 2.36 -6.89
N GLN A 81 -20.01 2.24 -5.64
CA GLN A 81 -20.83 1.97 -4.46
C GLN A 81 -21.48 3.24 -3.89
N PHE A 82 -20.99 4.44 -4.24
CA PHE A 82 -21.46 5.70 -3.67
C PHE A 82 -21.80 6.78 -4.70
N GLU A 83 -21.36 6.62 -5.95
CA GLU A 83 -21.69 7.49 -7.09
C GLU A 83 -22.60 6.76 -8.08
N SER A 84 -23.50 7.49 -8.75
CA SER A 84 -24.30 6.96 -9.86
C SER A 84 -23.53 7.01 -11.18
N VAL A 85 -22.39 6.32 -11.24
CA VAL A 85 -21.55 6.22 -12.45
C VAL A 85 -21.52 4.78 -12.95
N THR A 86 -21.56 4.60 -14.27
CA THR A 86 -21.35 3.31 -14.92
C THR A 86 -19.87 2.96 -14.93
N GLN A 87 -19.54 1.70 -14.60
CA GLN A 87 -18.21 1.17 -14.88
C GLN A 87 -18.11 0.96 -16.38
N GLU A 88 -17.24 1.71 -17.04
CA GLU A 88 -17.07 1.65 -18.50
C GLU A 88 -15.77 0.98 -18.93
N ASN A 89 -14.79 0.88 -18.02
CA ASN A 89 -13.48 0.33 -18.36
C ASN A 89 -13.41 -1.17 -18.07
N ASP A 90 -12.87 -1.92 -19.04
CA ASP A 90 -12.57 -3.33 -18.88
C ASP A 90 -11.55 -3.54 -17.76
N ALA A 91 -11.81 -4.54 -16.91
CA ALA A 91 -10.89 -4.89 -15.84
C ALA A 91 -9.61 -5.53 -16.44
N LEU A 92 -8.45 -4.96 -16.12
CA LEU A 92 -7.13 -5.50 -16.52
C LEU A 92 -6.75 -6.79 -15.78
N GLY A 93 -7.55 -7.18 -14.78
CA GLY A 93 -7.39 -8.43 -14.06
C GLY A 93 -8.48 -8.61 -13.01
N GLN A 94 -8.40 -9.74 -12.30
CA GLN A 94 -9.37 -10.10 -11.26
C GLN A 94 -8.84 -9.68 -9.89
N TRP A 95 -9.19 -8.47 -9.49
CA TRP A 95 -8.78 -7.89 -8.21
C TRP A 95 -10.03 -7.42 -7.45
N PRO A 96 -10.07 -7.54 -6.11
CA PRO A 96 -11.15 -6.93 -5.33
C PRO A 96 -11.08 -5.39 -5.43
N HIS A 97 -12.23 -4.72 -5.31
CA HIS A 97 -12.26 -3.24 -5.33
C HIS A 97 -11.71 -2.63 -4.05
N ALA A 98 -11.68 -3.37 -2.96
CA ALA A 98 -10.98 -3.02 -1.72
C ALA A 98 -10.50 -4.30 -1.03
N GLN A 99 -9.32 -4.23 -0.40
CA GLN A 99 -8.86 -5.32 0.46
C GLN A 99 -8.06 -4.75 1.62
N PHE A 100 -8.43 -5.16 2.84
CA PHE A 100 -7.69 -4.87 4.07
C PHE A 100 -7.44 -6.14 4.86
N PHE A 101 -6.46 -6.11 5.76
CA PHE A 101 -6.25 -7.19 6.72
C PHE A 101 -5.88 -6.64 8.10
N THR A 102 -6.33 -7.34 9.14
CA THR A 102 -5.83 -7.16 10.51
C THR A 102 -4.49 -7.91 10.60
N PRO A 103 -3.36 -7.24 10.86
CA PRO A 103 -2.06 -7.89 10.85
C PRO A 103 -1.87 -8.82 12.05
N LYS A 104 -1.01 -9.84 11.90
CA LYS A 104 -0.44 -10.60 13.02
C LYS A 104 0.68 -9.82 13.71
N VAL A 105 1.49 -9.12 12.91
CA VAL A 105 2.55 -8.22 13.38
C VAL A 105 2.40 -6.87 12.70
N ALA A 106 2.44 -5.78 13.48
CA ALA A 106 2.51 -4.42 12.98
C ALA A 106 3.74 -3.72 13.55
N GLY A 107 4.33 -2.77 12.83
CA GLY A 107 5.44 -2.00 13.35
C GLY A 107 5.54 -0.61 12.77
N VAL A 108 6.19 0.27 13.53
CA VAL A 108 6.37 1.69 13.23
C VAL A 108 7.81 2.08 13.53
N LEU A 109 8.50 2.64 12.54
CA LEU A 109 9.75 3.34 12.72
C LEU A 109 9.47 4.85 12.78
N HIS A 110 9.74 5.44 13.93
CA HIS A 110 9.63 6.87 14.18
C HIS A 110 10.81 7.64 13.58
N THR A 111 10.61 8.94 13.37
CA THR A 111 11.63 9.84 12.81
C THR A 111 12.85 10.03 13.71
N ASP A 112 12.73 9.72 15.01
CA ASP A 112 13.85 9.72 15.96
C ASP A 112 14.66 8.41 15.96
N GLY A 113 14.30 7.46 15.09
CA GLY A 113 14.95 6.15 14.98
C GLY A 113 14.42 5.11 15.97
N THR A 114 13.34 5.38 16.71
CA THR A 114 12.65 4.40 17.55
C THR A 114 11.84 3.45 16.68
N LEU A 115 12.08 2.15 16.79
CA LEU A 115 11.26 1.10 16.16
C LEU A 115 10.37 0.46 17.22
N GLU A 116 9.06 0.50 17.01
CA GLU A 116 8.05 -0.18 17.83
C GLU A 116 7.40 -1.30 17.02
N ILE A 117 7.21 -2.48 17.64
CA ILE A 117 6.57 -3.64 17.02
C ILE A 117 5.51 -4.21 17.95
N TRP A 118 4.33 -4.49 17.39
CA TRP A 118 3.18 -5.08 18.05
C TRP A 118 2.87 -6.46 17.50
N ALA A 119 2.65 -7.43 18.40
CA ALA A 119 2.21 -8.79 18.06
C ALA A 119 1.19 -9.33 19.07
N GLN A 120 0.78 -10.60 18.95
CA GLN A 120 -0.24 -11.17 19.84
C GLN A 120 0.18 -11.15 21.32
N ASP A 121 1.46 -11.42 21.60
CA ASP A 121 2.07 -11.51 22.93
C ASP A 121 3.52 -10.99 22.90
N ALA A 122 4.16 -10.91 24.07
CA ALA A 122 5.50 -10.36 24.22
C ALA A 122 6.55 -11.20 23.48
N PHE A 123 6.43 -12.53 23.53
CA PHE A 123 7.36 -13.43 22.87
C PHE A 123 7.32 -13.25 21.34
N ALA A 124 6.13 -13.18 20.77
CA ALA A 124 5.94 -12.94 19.34
C ALA A 124 6.44 -11.54 18.92
N ALA A 125 6.27 -10.52 19.78
CA ALA A 125 6.75 -9.18 19.49
C ALA A 125 8.29 -9.12 19.50
N GLU A 126 8.94 -9.78 20.45
CA GLU A 126 10.39 -9.91 20.50
C GLU A 126 10.94 -10.74 19.33
N GLU A 127 10.27 -11.82 18.96
CA GLU A 127 10.64 -12.63 17.80
C GLU A 127 10.58 -11.83 16.51
N ALA A 128 9.49 -11.09 16.28
CA ALA A 128 9.35 -10.18 15.15
C ALA A 128 10.41 -9.08 15.16
N MET A 129 10.74 -8.53 16.34
CA MET A 129 11.83 -7.56 16.48
C MET A 129 13.18 -8.14 16.08
N ARG A 130 13.52 -9.36 16.53
CA ARG A 130 14.74 -10.05 16.11
C ARG A 130 14.76 -10.26 14.59
N GLU A 131 13.64 -10.72 14.03
CA GLU A 131 13.54 -10.97 12.58
C GLU A 131 13.75 -9.69 11.75
N VAL A 132 13.23 -8.54 12.20
CA VAL A 132 13.36 -7.24 11.54
C VAL A 132 14.75 -6.63 11.74
N MET A 133 15.40 -6.86 12.88
CA MET A 133 16.73 -6.33 13.17
C MET A 133 17.86 -7.18 12.58
N ASP A 134 17.57 -8.41 12.14
CA ASP A 134 18.53 -9.26 11.44
C ASP A 134 19.01 -8.62 10.13
N LYS A 135 20.30 -8.81 9.83
CA LYS A 135 20.89 -8.29 8.61
C LYS A 135 20.20 -8.90 7.39
N PRO A 136 19.81 -8.09 6.38
CA PRO A 136 19.21 -8.62 5.18
C PRO A 136 20.19 -9.60 4.51
N LYS A 137 19.67 -10.74 4.06
CA LYS A 137 20.47 -11.62 3.21
C LYS A 137 20.72 -10.89 1.91
N ARG A 138 21.93 -11.02 1.38
CA ARG A 138 22.28 -10.46 0.08
C ARG A 138 21.33 -11.05 -0.97
N LEU A 139 20.38 -10.24 -1.43
CA LEU A 139 19.50 -10.62 -2.54
C LEU A 139 20.36 -10.85 -3.77
N ALA A 140 20.01 -11.87 -4.56
CA ALA A 140 20.61 -12.04 -5.86
C ALA A 140 20.29 -10.78 -6.69
N SER A 141 21.33 -10.05 -7.09
CA SER A 141 21.16 -8.94 -8.02
C SER A 141 20.77 -9.51 -9.38
N GLY A 142 19.62 -9.09 -9.89
CA GLY A 142 19.14 -9.44 -11.22
C GLY A 142 18.21 -8.34 -11.73
N HIS A 143 18.23 -8.12 -13.04
CA HIS A 143 17.26 -7.25 -13.68
C HIS A 143 16.06 -8.08 -14.11
N THR A 144 14.86 -7.71 -13.65
CA THR A 144 13.63 -8.22 -14.25
C THR A 144 13.41 -7.44 -15.54
N SER A 145 13.53 -8.12 -16.68
CA SER A 145 13.13 -7.55 -17.97
C SER A 145 11.61 -7.70 -18.11
N LEU A 146 10.91 -6.59 -18.26
CA LEU A 146 9.47 -6.55 -18.53
C LEU A 146 9.26 -5.84 -19.86
N HIS A 147 8.39 -6.39 -20.70
CA HIS A 147 7.93 -5.75 -21.92
C HIS A 147 6.58 -5.10 -21.62
N PHE A 148 6.53 -3.77 -21.63
CA PHE A 148 5.30 -3.02 -21.43
C PHE A 148 4.69 -2.66 -22.78
N GLU A 149 3.39 -2.91 -22.92
CA GLU A 149 2.62 -2.52 -24.10
C GLU A 149 1.52 -1.55 -23.65
N PRO A 150 1.34 -0.43 -24.36
CA PRO A 150 0.25 0.48 -24.06
C PRO A 150 -1.08 -0.16 -24.49
N LEU A 151 -2.11 0.00 -23.66
CA LEU A 151 -3.47 -0.43 -24.00
C LEU A 151 -4.09 0.44 -25.09
N GLU A 152 -3.67 1.71 -25.13
CA GLU A 152 -4.15 2.72 -26.07
C GLU A 152 -3.00 3.15 -26.99
N THR A 153 -3.26 3.26 -28.29
CA THR A 153 -2.29 3.81 -29.24
C THR A 153 -2.16 5.32 -29.09
N LYS A 154 -1.05 5.88 -29.59
CA LYS A 154 -0.85 7.34 -29.57
C LYS A 154 -1.98 8.11 -30.28
N ASP A 155 -2.48 7.57 -31.38
CA ASP A 155 -3.51 8.25 -32.17
C ASP A 155 -4.87 8.23 -31.45
N GLU A 156 -5.21 7.13 -30.78
CA GLU A 156 -6.38 7.02 -29.89
C GLU A 156 -6.26 8.00 -28.72
N TYR A 157 -5.11 8.05 -28.04
CA TYR A 157 -4.88 8.99 -26.93
C TYR A 157 -5.10 10.45 -27.36
N VAL A 158 -4.55 10.82 -28.52
CA VAL A 158 -4.71 12.18 -29.07
C VAL A 158 -6.18 12.47 -29.43
N ALA A 159 -6.89 11.50 -29.99
CA ALA A 159 -8.31 11.63 -30.29
C ALA A 159 -9.14 11.84 -29.01
N ASN A 160 -8.89 11.04 -27.97
CA ASN A 160 -9.57 11.11 -26.68
C ASN A 160 -9.28 12.43 -25.95
N VAL A 161 -8.03 12.89 -25.94
CA VAL A 161 -7.68 14.21 -25.38
C VAL A 161 -8.40 15.35 -26.11
N ASN A 162 -8.51 15.30 -27.43
CA ASN A 162 -9.24 16.32 -28.19
C ASN A 162 -10.75 16.28 -27.90
N ALA A 163 -11.33 15.08 -27.73
CA ALA A 163 -12.71 14.95 -27.30
C ALA A 163 -12.93 15.61 -25.93
N LEU A 164 -12.09 15.30 -24.93
CA LEU A 164 -12.13 15.90 -23.60
C LEU A 164 -11.98 17.43 -23.64
N LYS A 165 -11.09 17.96 -24.48
CA LYS A 165 -10.96 19.42 -24.69
C LYS A 165 -12.23 20.05 -25.24
N ASN A 166 -12.95 19.37 -26.12
CA ASN A 166 -14.22 19.86 -26.65
C ASN A 166 -15.31 19.91 -25.56
N HIS A 167 -15.31 18.96 -24.61
CA HIS A 167 -16.15 19.03 -23.41
C HIS A 167 -15.81 20.27 -22.57
N ILE A 168 -14.52 20.49 -22.27
CA ILE A 168 -14.08 21.70 -21.54
C ILE A 168 -14.51 22.99 -22.24
N GLN A 169 -14.35 23.08 -23.58
CA GLN A 169 -14.75 24.26 -24.34
C GLN A 169 -16.27 24.48 -24.37
N ARG A 170 -17.06 23.41 -24.34
CA ARG A 170 -18.52 23.48 -24.23
C ARG A 170 -18.97 23.92 -22.83
N GLY A 171 -18.14 23.71 -21.82
CA GLY A 171 -18.36 24.12 -20.44
C GLY A 171 -19.16 23.13 -19.60
N ASP A 172 -19.25 21.85 -20.01
CA ASP A 172 -19.89 20.80 -19.20
C ASP A 172 -18.94 20.16 -18.17
N ILE A 173 -17.63 20.29 -18.37
CA ILE A 173 -16.57 20.05 -17.38
C ILE A 173 -15.55 21.20 -17.42
N TYR A 174 -14.79 21.39 -16.35
CA TYR A 174 -13.71 22.40 -16.31
C TYR A 174 -12.31 21.79 -16.30
N GLU A 175 -12.19 20.54 -15.81
CA GLU A 175 -10.95 19.78 -15.67
C GLU A 175 -11.26 18.28 -15.73
N VAL A 176 -10.32 17.49 -16.23
CA VAL A 176 -10.37 16.03 -16.18
C VAL A 176 -8.95 15.47 -16.06
N ASN A 177 -8.78 14.44 -15.23
CA ASN A 177 -7.57 13.63 -15.19
C ASN A 177 -7.75 12.43 -16.12
N TYR A 178 -6.94 12.36 -17.18
CA TYR A 178 -6.95 11.27 -18.17
C TYR A 178 -5.64 10.47 -18.04
N CYS A 179 -5.75 9.16 -17.85
CA CYS A 179 -4.64 8.26 -17.52
C CYS A 179 -4.58 7.09 -18.49
#